data_AF-K4GAP0-F1
#
_entry.id   AF-K4GAP0-F1
#
_cell.length_a   1.000
_cell.length_b   1.000
_cell.length_c   1.000
_cell.angle_alpha   90.00
_cell.angle_beta   90.00
_cell.angle_gamma   90.00
#
_symmetry.space_group_name_H-M   'P 1'
#
loop_
_entity.id
_entity.type
_entity.pdbx_description
1 polymer ?
#
loop_
_entity_poly.entity_id
_entity_poly.type
_entity_poly.pdbx_seq_one_letter_code
_entity_poly.pdbx_strand_id
1 'polypeptide(L)'
;MVQWSQAELDVIQGKWAALDPERFGGKALARMFVVYPWTKRYFGKFGGRFKASDPVVMEHGAKVMGKMQVAAKDPEKIKEIFEYLSKRHSDTIHVDPENFKLLGSCMLVEMAMTKGDWSPEIEAINRKFVDVSIAALSRKYH
;
A
#
# COMPACT_ATOMS: atom_id res chain seq x y z
N MET A 1 -2.93 -2.96 -21.20
CA MET A 1 -3.30 -1.85 -20.30
C MET A 1 -4.42 -2.38 -19.42
N VAL A 2 -4.36 -2.19 -18.11
CA VAL A 2 -5.48 -2.63 -17.25
C VAL A 2 -6.68 -1.74 -17.56
N GLN A 3 -7.85 -2.33 -17.69
CA GLN A 3 -9.11 -1.62 -17.88
C GLN A 3 -9.87 -1.61 -16.56
N TRP A 4 -10.49 -0.48 -16.25
CA TRP A 4 -11.31 -0.28 -15.07
C TRP A 4 -12.74 0.01 -15.50
N SER A 5 -13.72 -0.74 -14.99
CA SER A 5 -15.11 -0.33 -15.13
C SER A 5 -15.43 0.84 -14.21
N GLN A 6 -16.48 1.60 -14.50
CA GLN A 6 -16.90 2.70 -13.63
C GLN A 6 -17.20 2.22 -12.19
N ALA A 7 -17.85 1.05 -12.05
CA ALA A 7 -18.13 0.47 -10.75
C ALA A 7 -16.85 0.11 -9.95
N GLU A 8 -15.80 -0.36 -10.64
CA GLU A 8 -14.50 -0.59 -9.99
C GLU A 8 -13.87 0.72 -9.52
N LEU A 9 -13.93 1.77 -10.35
CA LEU A 9 -13.40 3.08 -10.01
C LEU A 9 -14.12 3.68 -8.80
N ASP A 10 -15.45 3.59 -8.75
CA ASP A 10 -16.25 4.12 -7.64
C ASP A 10 -15.90 3.42 -6.33
N VAL A 11 -15.74 2.09 -6.35
CA VAL A 11 -15.33 1.31 -5.18
C VAL A 11 -13.92 1.69 -4.73
N ILE A 12 -12.95 1.78 -5.65
CA ILE A 12 -11.56 2.14 -5.32
C ILE A 12 -11.52 3.56 -4.75
N GLN A 13 -12.11 4.54 -5.43
CA GLN A 13 -12.09 5.92 -4.96
C GLN A 13 -12.78 6.07 -3.60
N GLY A 14 -13.95 5.47 -3.42
CA GLY A 14 -14.70 5.53 -2.17
C GLY A 14 -13.97 4.86 -1.00
N LYS A 15 -13.51 3.62 -1.18
CA LYS A 15 -12.83 2.87 -0.11
C LYS A 15 -11.52 3.53 0.31
N TRP A 16 -10.69 3.94 -0.66
CA TRP A 16 -9.37 4.50 -0.36
C TRP A 16 -9.44 5.94 0.18
N ALA A 17 -10.41 6.74 -0.26
CA ALA A 17 -10.63 8.09 0.28
C ALA A 17 -11.11 8.08 1.74
N ALA A 18 -11.82 7.03 2.17
CA ALA A 18 -12.33 6.89 3.53
C ALA A 18 -11.26 6.50 4.57
N LEU A 19 -10.06 6.11 4.15
CA LEU A 19 -8.99 5.66 5.05
C LEU A 19 -8.24 6.84 5.67
N ASP A 20 -8.09 6.81 7.00
CA ASP A 20 -7.15 7.66 7.72
C ASP A 20 -5.70 7.22 7.40
N PRO A 21 -4.89 8.04 6.70
CA PRO A 21 -3.59 7.61 6.20
C PRO A 21 -2.60 7.21 7.30
N GLU A 22 -2.60 7.92 8.43
CA GLU A 22 -1.68 7.68 9.54
C GLU A 22 -2.05 6.41 10.29
N ARG A 23 -3.32 6.30 10.72
CA ARG A 23 -3.81 5.19 11.52
C ARG A 23 -3.87 3.90 10.71
N PHE A 24 -4.42 3.96 9.50
CA PHE A 24 -4.50 2.78 8.63
C PHE A 24 -3.10 2.36 8.17
N GLY A 25 -2.30 3.29 7.68
CA GLY A 25 -0.94 3.01 7.22
C GLY A 25 -0.06 2.46 8.34
N GLY A 26 -0.18 3.01 9.55
CA GLY A 26 0.54 2.53 10.73
C GLY A 26 0.16 1.09 11.10
N LYS A 27 -1.13 0.75 11.06
CA LYS A 27 -1.61 -0.64 11.28
C LYS A 27 -1.09 -1.61 10.22
N ALA A 28 -1.18 -1.25 8.95
CA ALA A 28 -0.72 -2.11 7.84
C ALA A 28 0.79 -2.40 7.93
N LEU A 29 1.60 -1.37 8.23
CA LEU A 29 3.04 -1.54 8.44
C LEU A 29 3.35 -2.37 9.69
N ALA A 30 2.69 -2.08 10.82
CA ALA A 30 2.89 -2.85 12.05
C ALA A 30 2.54 -4.33 11.85
N ARG A 31 1.46 -4.63 11.11
CA ARG A 31 1.12 -6.01 10.73
C ARG A 31 2.24 -6.64 9.90
N MET A 32 2.74 -5.96 8.88
CA MET A 32 3.85 -6.45 8.06
C MET A 32 5.10 -6.75 8.91
N PHE A 33 5.43 -5.88 9.87
CA PHE A 33 6.58 -6.07 10.76
C PHE A 33 6.43 -7.27 11.71
N VAL A 34 5.21 -7.64 12.07
CA VAL A 34 4.94 -8.82 12.91
C VAL A 34 4.93 -10.09 12.06
N VAL A 35 4.18 -10.11 10.97
CA VAL A 35 3.98 -11.30 10.13
C VAL A 35 5.22 -11.62 9.29
N TYR A 36 5.94 -10.59 8.83
CA TYR A 36 7.10 -10.70 7.93
C TYR A 36 8.31 -9.94 8.52
N PRO A 37 8.92 -10.45 9.61
CA PRO A 37 9.87 -9.68 10.42
C PRO A 37 11.14 -9.25 9.67
N TRP A 38 11.53 -9.94 8.60
CA TRP A 38 12.68 -9.56 7.76
C TRP A 38 12.49 -8.19 7.09
N THR A 39 11.25 -7.74 6.88
CA THR A 39 10.95 -6.43 6.30
C THR A 39 11.47 -5.28 7.16
N LYS A 40 11.68 -5.49 8.48
CA LYS A 40 12.25 -4.50 9.41
C LYS A 40 13.64 -4.02 9.01
N ARG A 41 14.40 -4.81 8.22
CA ARG A 41 15.75 -4.44 7.76
C ARG A 41 15.80 -3.10 7.03
N TYR A 42 14.70 -2.71 6.37
CA TYR A 42 14.58 -1.45 5.63
C TYR A 42 14.32 -0.24 6.54
N PHE A 43 14.01 -0.46 7.82
CA PHE A 43 13.51 0.53 8.74
C PHE A 43 14.45 0.75 9.94
N GLY A 44 15.76 0.64 9.75
CA GLY A 44 16.75 0.83 10.83
C GLY A 44 16.61 2.18 11.56
N LYS A 45 16.19 3.23 10.85
CA LYS A 45 15.95 4.58 11.41
C LYS A 45 14.79 4.63 12.42
N PHE A 46 13.95 3.60 12.50
CA PHE A 46 12.86 3.57 13.48
C PHE A 46 13.36 3.30 14.89
N GLY A 47 14.58 2.76 15.05
CA GLY A 47 15.19 2.51 16.37
C GLY A 47 14.41 1.47 17.18
N GLY A 48 13.97 0.38 16.53
CA GLY A 48 13.24 -0.70 17.20
C GLY A 48 11.75 -0.46 17.44
N ARG A 49 11.22 0.69 17.02
CA ARG A 49 9.79 1.06 17.13
C ARG A 49 9.02 0.54 15.91
N PHE A 50 8.11 -0.40 16.14
CA PHE A 50 7.35 -1.09 15.08
C PHE A 50 5.86 -1.26 15.41
N LYS A 51 5.36 -0.63 16.48
CA LYS A 51 3.96 -0.67 16.86
C LYS A 51 3.17 0.31 16.00
N ALA A 52 1.90 -0.01 15.74
CA ALA A 52 1.02 0.87 14.96
C ALA A 52 0.85 2.27 15.59
N SER A 53 0.99 2.38 16.91
CA SER A 53 0.91 3.64 17.65
C SER A 53 2.23 4.41 17.72
N ASP A 54 3.34 3.85 17.23
CA ASP A 54 4.63 4.55 17.25
C ASP A 54 4.59 5.70 16.23
N PRO A 55 4.92 6.95 16.62
CA PRO A 55 4.82 8.11 15.72
C PRO A 55 5.57 7.93 14.39
N VAL A 56 6.75 7.31 14.44
CA VAL A 56 7.56 7.03 13.23
C VAL A 56 6.91 6.03 12.28
N VAL A 57 6.13 5.08 12.80
CA VAL A 57 5.40 4.10 12.01
C VAL A 57 4.16 4.74 11.38
N MET A 58 3.43 5.58 12.13
CA MET A 58 2.29 6.34 11.60
C MET A 58 2.73 7.34 10.52
N GLU A 59 3.83 8.08 10.74
CA GLU A 59 4.36 9.03 9.76
C GLU A 59 4.77 8.35 8.45
N HIS A 60 5.43 7.19 8.54
CA HIS A 60 5.78 6.43 7.34
C HIS A 60 4.55 5.80 6.69
N GLY A 61 3.61 5.30 7.48
CA GLY A 61 2.32 4.80 7.03
C GLY A 61 1.57 5.83 6.20
N ALA A 62 1.53 7.09 6.66
CA ALA A 62 0.90 8.19 5.94
C ALA A 62 1.58 8.48 4.59
N LYS A 63 2.91 8.37 4.49
CA LYS A 63 3.64 8.54 3.22
C LYS A 63 3.25 7.46 2.21
N VAL A 64 3.15 6.21 2.65
CA VAL A 64 2.72 5.08 1.81
C VAL A 64 1.26 5.28 1.38
N MET A 65 0.36 5.49 2.35
CA MET A 65 -1.07 5.63 2.08
C MET A 65 -1.40 6.86 1.25
N GLY A 66 -0.73 7.98 1.46
CA GLY A 66 -0.93 9.18 0.64
C GLY A 66 -0.62 8.94 -0.83
N LYS A 67 0.40 8.12 -1.14
CA LYS A 67 0.71 7.75 -2.52
C LYS A 67 -0.29 6.76 -3.11
N MET A 68 -0.75 5.79 -2.31
CA MET A 68 -1.84 4.90 -2.73
C MET A 68 -3.14 5.67 -2.97
N GLN A 69 -3.47 6.68 -2.17
CA GLN A 69 -4.65 7.52 -2.36
C GLN A 69 -4.56 8.41 -3.60
N VAL A 70 -3.37 8.91 -3.94
CA VAL A 70 -3.15 9.58 -5.24
C VAL A 70 -3.39 8.61 -6.40
N ALA A 71 -2.88 7.38 -6.31
CA ALA A 71 -3.13 6.35 -7.32
C ALA A 71 -4.62 5.93 -7.39
N ALA A 72 -5.33 5.89 -6.26
CA ALA A 72 -6.75 5.54 -6.21
C ALA A 72 -7.65 6.60 -6.87
N LYS A 73 -7.25 7.88 -6.82
CA LYS A 73 -7.95 8.97 -7.51
C LYS A 73 -7.84 8.88 -9.04
N ASP A 74 -6.74 8.32 -9.55
CA ASP A 74 -6.52 8.16 -11.00
C ASP A 74 -5.80 6.82 -11.30
N PRO A 75 -6.51 5.68 -11.20
CA PRO A 75 -5.91 4.35 -11.37
C PRO A 75 -5.35 4.09 -12.77
N GLU A 76 -5.77 4.87 -13.78
CA GLU A 76 -5.28 4.76 -15.16
C GLU A 76 -3.85 5.30 -15.29
N LYS A 77 -3.50 6.36 -14.53
CA LYS A 77 -2.16 6.98 -14.53
C LYS A 77 -1.18 6.36 -13.53
N ILE A 78 -1.52 5.21 -12.94
CA ILE A 78 -0.76 4.59 -11.85
C ILE A 78 0.72 4.35 -12.16
N LYS A 79 1.05 4.05 -13.43
CA LYS A 79 2.43 3.86 -13.89
C LYS A 79 3.27 5.13 -13.79
N GLU A 80 2.68 6.28 -14.13
CA GLU A 80 3.34 7.59 -14.07
C GLU A 80 3.47 8.03 -12.61
N ILE A 81 2.41 7.84 -11.82
CA ILE A 81 2.36 8.16 -10.39
C ILE A 81 3.47 7.43 -9.61
N PHE A 82 3.72 6.16 -9.92
CA PHE A 82 4.73 5.35 -9.23
C PHE A 82 6.11 5.34 -9.89
N GLU A 83 6.32 5.96 -11.06
CA GLU A 83 7.61 5.84 -11.77
C GLU A 83 8.81 6.31 -10.93
N TYR A 84 8.70 7.50 -10.32
CA TYR A 84 9.76 8.01 -9.44
C TYR A 84 9.98 7.09 -8.23
N LEU A 85 8.89 6.60 -7.63
CA LEU A 85 8.97 5.73 -6.46
C LEU A 85 9.57 4.38 -6.80
N SER A 86 9.28 3.83 -7.98
CA SER A 86 9.84 2.57 -8.46
C SER A 86 11.37 2.66 -8.55
N LYS A 87 11.89 3.70 -9.20
CA LYS A 87 13.34 3.96 -9.26
C LYS A 87 13.95 4.14 -7.88
N ARG A 88 13.30 4.93 -7.01
CA ARG A 88 13.80 5.17 -5.65
C ARG A 88 13.87 3.88 -4.81
N HIS A 89 12.85 3.02 -4.88
CA HIS A 89 12.84 1.77 -4.11
C HIS A 89 13.84 0.75 -4.65
N SER A 90 14.07 0.72 -5.97
CA SER A 90 15.11 -0.08 -6.62
C SER A 90 16.52 0.45 -6.30
N ASP A 91 16.81 1.68 -6.69
CA ASP A 91 18.17 2.18 -6.86
C ASP A 91 18.75 2.84 -5.60
N THR A 92 17.88 3.25 -4.65
CA THR A 92 18.29 3.98 -3.45
C THR A 92 18.00 3.23 -2.16
N ILE A 93 16.80 2.65 -2.04
CA ILE A 93 16.37 1.97 -0.81
C ILE A 93 16.68 0.45 -0.90
N HIS A 94 16.85 -0.07 -2.12
CA HIS A 94 17.11 -1.49 -2.40
C HIS A 94 16.08 -2.42 -1.76
N VAL A 95 14.79 -2.03 -1.83
CA VAL A 95 13.69 -2.85 -1.33
C VAL A 95 13.43 -3.97 -2.32
N ASP A 96 13.53 -5.22 -1.89
CA ASP A 96 13.16 -6.37 -2.71
C ASP A 96 11.67 -6.27 -3.07
N PRO A 97 11.31 -6.29 -4.37
CA PRO A 97 9.97 -6.01 -4.85
C PRO A 97 8.91 -6.99 -4.31
N GLU A 98 9.32 -8.18 -3.87
CA GLU A 98 8.41 -9.15 -3.25
C GLU A 98 7.82 -8.64 -1.93
N ASN A 99 8.49 -7.72 -1.24
CA ASN A 99 7.95 -7.10 -0.04
C ASN A 99 6.76 -6.15 -0.31
N PHE A 100 6.59 -5.66 -1.55
CA PHE A 100 5.40 -4.88 -1.90
C PHE A 100 4.13 -5.72 -1.86
N LYS A 101 4.21 -7.00 -2.28
CA LYS A 101 3.09 -7.96 -2.20
C LYS A 101 2.69 -8.25 -0.76
N LEU A 102 3.68 -8.34 0.13
CA LEU A 102 3.47 -8.55 1.57
C LEU A 102 2.72 -7.37 2.18
N LEU A 103 3.18 -6.14 1.92
CA LEU A 103 2.53 -4.94 2.41
C LEU A 103 1.11 -4.78 1.83
N GLY A 104 0.94 -5.01 0.52
CA GLY A 104 -0.36 -4.96 -0.13
C GLY A 104 -1.37 -5.92 0.49
N SER A 105 -0.94 -7.15 0.82
CA SER A 105 -1.78 -8.11 1.52
C SER A 105 -2.12 -7.66 2.94
N CYS A 106 -1.17 -7.08 3.68
CA CYS A 106 -1.45 -6.50 4.99
C CYS A 106 -2.46 -5.35 4.93
N MET A 107 -2.40 -4.49 3.91
CA MET A 107 -3.39 -3.43 3.69
C MET A 107 -4.80 -3.99 3.49
N LEU A 108 -4.95 -5.01 2.65
CA LEU A 108 -6.26 -5.59 2.37
C LEU A 108 -6.85 -6.29 3.60
N VAL A 109 -6.02 -6.97 4.40
CA VAL A 109 -6.44 -7.51 5.70
C VAL A 109 -6.90 -6.41 6.65
N GLU A 110 -6.14 -5.30 6.78
CA GLU A 110 -6.56 -4.17 7.61
C GLU A 110 -7.87 -3.53 7.11
N MET A 111 -8.07 -3.46 5.79
CA MET A 111 -9.29 -2.92 5.20
C MET A 111 -10.49 -3.83 5.51
N ALA A 112 -10.33 -5.14 5.36
CA ALA A 112 -11.34 -6.15 5.71
C ALA A 112 -11.69 -6.15 7.21
N MET A 113 -10.75 -5.76 8.06
CA MET A 113 -10.97 -5.63 9.51
C MET A 113 -11.71 -4.34 9.92
N THR A 114 -11.95 -3.41 9.00
CA THR A 114 -12.81 -2.25 9.27
C THR A 114 -14.26 -2.69 9.43
N LYS A 115 -15.01 -2.08 10.35
CA LYS A 115 -16.44 -2.38 10.51
C LYS A 115 -17.18 -1.86 9.27
N GLY A 116 -17.62 -2.74 8.39
CA GLY A 116 -18.34 -2.36 7.17
C GLY A 116 -18.54 -3.52 6.19
N ASP A 117 -19.08 -3.18 5.03
CA ASP A 117 -19.34 -4.12 3.94
C ASP A 117 -18.03 -4.45 3.19
N TRP A 118 -17.54 -5.68 3.37
CA TRP A 118 -16.36 -6.26 2.73
C TRP A 118 -16.75 -7.57 2.04
N SER A 119 -17.49 -7.45 0.95
CA SER A 119 -17.91 -8.60 0.14
C SER A 119 -16.74 -9.17 -0.68
N PRO A 120 -16.86 -10.42 -1.19
CA PRO A 120 -15.88 -10.98 -2.12
C PRO A 120 -15.61 -10.10 -3.35
N GLU A 121 -16.63 -9.39 -3.85
CA GLU A 121 -16.50 -8.47 -4.98
C GLU A 121 -15.65 -7.25 -4.60
N ILE A 122 -15.89 -6.67 -3.41
CA ILE A 122 -15.09 -5.55 -2.89
C ILE A 122 -13.63 -5.97 -2.67
N GLU A 123 -13.38 -7.16 -2.12
CA GLU A 123 -12.04 -7.73 -1.99
C GLU A 123 -11.38 -7.86 -3.36
N ALA A 124 -12.06 -8.44 -4.35
CA ALA A 124 -11.51 -8.67 -5.69
C ALA A 124 -11.11 -7.35 -6.39
N ILE A 125 -11.94 -6.31 -6.27
CA ILE A 125 -11.66 -4.98 -6.84
C ILE A 125 -10.44 -4.35 -6.17
N ASN A 126 -10.37 -4.37 -4.83
CA ASN A 126 -9.25 -3.79 -4.10
C ASN A 126 -7.97 -4.59 -4.28
N ARG A 127 -8.05 -5.92 -4.37
CA ARG A 127 -6.94 -6.80 -4.73
C ARG A 127 -6.37 -6.44 -6.09
N LYS A 128 -7.22 -6.32 -7.11
CA LYS A 128 -6.83 -5.90 -8.45
C LYS A 128 -6.10 -4.55 -8.40
N PHE A 129 -6.62 -3.56 -7.67
CA PHE A 129 -5.96 -2.25 -7.53
C PHE A 129 -4.59 -2.33 -6.86
N VAL A 130 -4.47 -3.09 -5.78
CA VAL A 130 -3.21 -3.31 -5.07
C VAL A 130 -2.19 -4.02 -5.97
N ASP A 131 -2.60 -5.06 -6.70
CA ASP A 131 -1.71 -5.81 -7.60
C ASP A 131 -1.19 -4.94 -8.74
N VAL A 132 -2.04 -4.09 -9.31
CA VAL A 132 -1.63 -3.11 -10.34
C VAL A 132 -0.69 -2.06 -9.77
N SER A 133 -0.90 -1.62 -8.53
CA SER A 133 0.00 -0.71 -7.81
C SER A 133 1.38 -1.34 -7.62
N ILE A 134 1.43 -2.61 -7.19
CA ILE A 134 2.66 -3.38 -7.01
C ILE A 134 3.40 -3.54 -8.34
N ALA A 135 2.68 -3.89 -9.41
CA ALA A 135 3.27 -4.03 -10.74
C ALA A 135 3.88 -2.70 -11.24
N ALA A 136 3.21 -1.57 -10.97
CA ALA A 136 3.74 -0.25 -11.30
C ALA A 136 4.99 0.10 -10.47
N LEU A 137 4.96 -0.18 -9.16
CA LEU A 137 6.08 0.09 -8.25
C LEU A 137 7.30 -0.81 -8.52
N SER A 138 7.09 -2.00 -9.10
CA SER A 138 8.16 -2.95 -9.43
C SER A 138 8.77 -2.72 -10.82
N ARG A 139 8.24 -1.78 -11.62
CA ARG A 139 8.53 -1.67 -13.06
C ARG A 139 9.96 -1.23 -13.41
N LYS A 140 10.65 -0.50 -12.51
CA LYS A 140 11.99 0.07 -12.76
C LYS A 140 13.12 -0.68 -12.04
N TYR A 141 12.83 -1.89 -11.58
CA TYR A 141 13.82 -2.81 -11.02
C TYR A 141 14.68 -3.44 -12.11
N HIS A 142 15.95 -3.73 -11.80
CA HIS A 142 16.93 -4.35 -12.70
C HIS A 142 17.76 -5.42 -12.00
#